data_AF-A0A1Y1N3G6-F1
#
_entry.id   AF-A0A1Y1N3G6-F1
#
_cell.length_a   1.000
_cell.length_b   1.000
_cell.length_c   1.000
_cell.angle_alpha   90.00
_cell.angle_beta   90.00
_cell.angle_gamma   90.00
#
_symmetry.space_group_name_H-M   'P 1'
#
loop_
_entity.id
_entity.type
_entity.pdbx_description
1 polymer ?
#
loop_
_entity_poly.entity_id
_entity_poly.type
_entity_poly.pdbx_seq_one_letter_code
_entity_poly.pdbx_strand_id
1 'polypeptide(L)'
;MVADYIQARLDKAKEIGADFIVQVHPRDSADVVKQKVISALGGDPTTSIDCVGSELTITVAVRATASGGVAVIVGFHGLPAVNIPITEAVIREIDIRGNHHYNNYDYHEALEMVATGTIDVKPLITHHYKIDEVQKAFNTATTREDNAIKVLIHTD
;
A
#
# COMPACT_ATOMS: atom_id res chain seq x y z
N MET A 1 0.37 -7.73 -7.14
CA MET A 1 0.64 -8.49 -5.91
C MET A 1 0.54 -7.57 -4.70
N VAL A 2 0.04 -8.03 -3.55
CA VAL A 2 0.05 -7.29 -2.28
C VAL A 2 0.73 -8.12 -1.19
N ALA A 3 1.58 -7.48 -0.38
CA ALA A 3 2.20 -8.08 0.80
C ALA A 3 1.79 -7.32 2.07
N ASP A 4 1.29 -8.03 3.07
CA ASP A 4 0.83 -7.49 4.36
C ASP A 4 0.94 -8.61 5.41
N TYR A 5 1.03 -8.25 6.69
CA TYR A 5 1.02 -9.23 7.77
C TYR A 5 -0.40 -9.59 8.25
N ILE A 6 -1.40 -8.77 7.92
CA ILE A 6 -2.80 -8.95 8.29
C ILE A 6 -3.54 -9.72 7.19
N GLN A 7 -3.93 -10.96 7.48
CA GLN A 7 -4.57 -11.84 6.50
C GLN A 7 -5.88 -11.25 5.94
N ALA A 8 -6.74 -10.66 6.78
CA ALA A 8 -8.00 -10.07 6.34
C ALA A 8 -7.83 -8.99 5.25
N ARG A 9 -6.70 -8.27 5.25
CA ARG A 9 -6.38 -7.28 4.20
C ARG A 9 -5.93 -7.92 2.92
N LEU A 10 -5.19 -9.02 3.01
CA LEU A 10 -4.80 -9.81 1.85
C LEU A 10 -6.01 -10.46 1.19
N ASP A 11 -6.92 -11.01 1.99
CA ASP A 11 -8.18 -11.57 1.49
C ASP A 11 -8.97 -10.49 0.73
N LYS A 12 -9.06 -9.28 1.31
CA LYS A 12 -9.69 -8.16 0.63
C LYS A 12 -8.94 -7.73 -0.63
N ALA A 13 -7.62 -7.66 -0.60
CA ALA A 13 -6.80 -7.33 -1.77
C ALA A 13 -7.03 -8.33 -2.91
N LYS A 14 -7.15 -9.62 -2.59
CA LYS A 14 -7.47 -10.69 -3.55
C LYS A 14 -8.86 -10.51 -4.13
N GLU A 15 -9.86 -10.22 -3.29
CA GLU A 15 -11.24 -9.95 -3.69
C GLU A 15 -11.33 -8.81 -4.71
N ILE A 16 -10.56 -7.72 -4.51
CA ILE A 16 -10.61 -6.51 -5.35
C ILE A 16 -9.61 -6.52 -6.53
N GLY A 17 -8.97 -7.66 -6.81
CA GLY A 17 -8.23 -7.85 -8.06
C GLY A 17 -6.73 -8.07 -7.96
N ALA A 18 -6.14 -8.25 -6.77
CA ALA A 18 -4.73 -8.63 -6.69
C ALA A 18 -4.50 -10.04 -7.25
N ASP A 19 -3.59 -10.19 -8.22
CA ASP A 19 -3.24 -11.51 -8.79
C ASP A 19 -2.60 -12.43 -7.75
N PHE A 20 -1.77 -11.86 -6.88
CA PHE A 20 -1.02 -12.57 -5.86
C PHE A 20 -1.08 -11.83 -4.53
N ILE A 21 -1.10 -12.61 -3.44
CA ILE A 21 -1.02 -12.11 -2.08
C ILE A 21 0.11 -12.83 -1.33
N VAL A 22 0.85 -12.11 -0.50
CA VAL A 22 1.98 -12.65 0.26
C VAL A 22 1.83 -12.26 1.72
N GLN A 23 1.63 -13.27 2.59
CA GLN A 23 1.62 -13.04 4.02
C GLN A 23 3.04 -12.95 4.57
N VAL A 24 3.33 -11.84 5.23
CA VAL A 24 4.60 -11.60 5.92
C VAL A 24 4.39 -11.61 7.43
N HIS A 25 5.45 -11.76 8.20
CA HIS A 25 5.40 -11.65 9.65
C HIS A 25 6.10 -10.36 10.11
N PRO A 26 5.64 -9.66 11.16
CA PRO A 26 6.28 -8.44 11.66
C PRO A 26 7.74 -8.59 12.10
N ARG A 27 8.20 -9.85 12.29
CA ARG A 27 9.59 -10.18 12.63
C ARG A 27 10.42 -10.67 11.44
N ASP A 28 9.83 -10.77 10.25
CA ASP A 28 10.57 -11.13 9.05
C ASP A 28 11.58 -10.02 8.75
N SER A 29 12.81 -10.42 8.39
CA SER A 29 13.80 -9.47 7.88
C SER A 29 13.43 -9.03 6.46
N ALA A 30 14.02 -7.92 6.00
CA ALA A 30 13.82 -7.46 4.64
C ALA A 30 14.17 -8.52 3.59
N ASP A 31 15.20 -9.33 3.85
CA ASP A 31 15.62 -10.39 2.93
C ASP A 31 14.61 -11.54 2.89
N VAL A 32 14.01 -11.92 4.02
CA VAL A 32 12.93 -12.93 4.05
C VAL A 32 11.72 -12.44 3.27
N VAL A 33 11.30 -11.19 3.48
CA VAL A 33 10.18 -10.61 2.75
C VAL A 33 10.47 -10.53 1.25
N LYS A 34 11.68 -10.08 0.87
CA LYS A 34 12.13 -10.06 -0.53
C LYS A 34 12.02 -11.44 -1.19
N GLN A 35 12.51 -12.50 -0.52
CA GLN A 35 12.45 -13.85 -1.09
C GLN A 35 11.01 -14.33 -1.28
N LYS A 36 10.12 -14.06 -0.33
CA LYS A 36 8.69 -14.38 -0.47
C LYS A 36 8.06 -13.65 -1.67
N VAL A 37 8.38 -12.36 -1.85
CA VAL A 37 7.90 -11.55 -2.97
C VAL A 37 8.38 -12.10 -4.31
N ILE A 38 9.69 -12.34 -4.45
CA ILE A 38 10.27 -12.86 -5.71
C ILE A 38 9.72 -14.24 -6.03
N SER A 39 9.61 -15.12 -5.03
CA SER A 39 9.03 -16.45 -5.20
C SER A 39 7.58 -16.39 -5.67
N ALA A 40 6.78 -15.44 -5.18
CA ALA A 40 5.38 -15.30 -5.57
C ALA A 40 5.21 -14.74 -6.99
N LEU A 41 6.12 -13.85 -7.40
CA LEU A 41 6.10 -13.24 -8.74
C LEU A 41 6.83 -14.08 -9.81
N GLY A 42 7.67 -15.03 -9.40
CA GLY A 42 8.56 -15.76 -10.30
C GLY A 42 9.74 -14.93 -10.81
N GLY A 43 10.01 -13.78 -10.19
CA GLY A 43 11.05 -12.83 -10.59
C GLY A 43 10.97 -11.52 -9.82
N ASP A 44 11.94 -10.65 -10.07
CA ASP A 44 12.01 -9.34 -9.42
C ASP A 44 10.97 -8.37 -10.04
N PRO A 45 10.12 -7.70 -9.23
CA PRO A 45 9.20 -6.69 -9.74
C PRO A 45 9.95 -5.49 -10.33
N THR A 46 9.52 -4.98 -11.48
CA THR A 46 10.09 -3.74 -12.05
C THR A 46 9.63 -2.48 -11.31
N THR A 47 8.53 -2.57 -10.55
CA THR A 47 7.97 -1.48 -9.75
C THR A 47 7.51 -2.02 -8.40
N SER A 48 7.96 -1.38 -7.32
CA SER A 48 7.47 -1.64 -5.96
C SER A 48 6.84 -0.38 -5.39
N ILE A 49 5.68 -0.50 -4.75
CA ILE A 49 4.99 0.62 -4.09
C ILE A 49 4.92 0.33 -2.60
N ASP A 50 5.62 1.13 -1.79
CA ASP A 50 5.55 1.07 -0.34
C ASP A 50 4.41 1.96 0.18
N CYS A 51 3.40 1.31 0.76
CA CYS A 51 2.23 1.97 1.35
C CYS A 51 2.29 2.04 2.89
N VAL A 52 3.42 1.65 3.50
CA VAL A 52 3.59 1.59 4.96
C VAL A 52 4.51 2.70 5.47
N GLY A 53 5.58 3.03 4.75
CA GLY A 53 6.53 4.08 5.12
C GLY A 53 7.53 3.67 6.19
N SER A 54 7.63 2.38 6.55
CA SER A 54 8.59 1.91 7.55
C SER A 54 9.97 1.67 6.94
N GLU A 55 11.04 1.82 7.72
CA GLU A 55 12.40 1.51 7.27
C GLU A 55 12.51 0.09 6.68
N LEU A 56 11.85 -0.89 7.31
CA LEU A 56 11.79 -2.27 6.83
C LEU A 56 11.14 -2.38 5.44
N THR A 57 9.94 -1.81 5.27
CA THR A 57 9.18 -1.94 4.02
C THR A 57 9.78 -1.12 2.88
N ILE A 58 10.37 0.04 3.17
CA ILE A 58 11.15 0.81 2.21
C ILE A 58 12.39 0.02 1.76
N THR A 59 13.10 -0.61 2.71
CA THR A 59 14.25 -1.48 2.39
C THR A 59 13.81 -2.66 1.51
N VAL A 60 12.69 -3.30 1.81
CA VAL A 60 12.12 -4.37 0.97
C VAL A 60 11.80 -3.84 -0.42
N ALA A 61 11.13 -2.70 -0.55
CA ALA A 61 10.77 -2.11 -1.83
C ALA A 61 12.02 -1.86 -2.69
N VAL A 62 13.08 -1.26 -2.12
CA VAL A 62 14.33 -1.05 -2.85
C VAL A 62 14.99 -2.37 -3.24
N ARG A 63 15.10 -3.32 -2.30
CA ARG A 63 15.84 -4.58 -2.51
C ARG A 63 15.14 -5.60 -3.40
N ALA A 64 13.81 -5.62 -3.39
CA ALA A 64 13.01 -6.53 -4.20
C ALA A 64 12.86 -6.01 -5.63
N THR A 65 12.88 -4.69 -5.85
CA THR A 65 12.76 -4.10 -7.18
C THR A 65 13.92 -4.52 -8.07
N ALA A 66 13.62 -4.96 -9.30
CA ALA A 66 14.59 -5.34 -10.33
C ALA A 66 15.53 -4.19 -10.67
N SER A 67 16.78 -4.49 -11.08
CA SER A 67 17.73 -3.47 -11.54
C SER A 67 17.14 -2.60 -12.67
N GLY A 68 17.35 -1.28 -12.60
CA GLY A 68 16.74 -0.29 -13.49
C GLY A 68 15.27 0.01 -13.20
N GLY A 69 14.69 -0.59 -12.17
CA GLY A 69 13.29 -0.41 -11.78
C GLY A 69 13.04 0.80 -10.87
N VAL A 70 11.81 0.89 -10.34
CA VAL A 70 11.38 2.00 -9.49
C VAL A 70 10.74 1.54 -8.18
N ALA A 71 11.20 2.10 -7.07
CA ALA A 71 10.55 2.00 -5.76
C ALA A 71 9.83 3.31 -5.44
N VAL A 72 8.51 3.27 -5.34
CA VAL A 72 7.66 4.43 -5.03
C VAL A 72 7.26 4.37 -3.56
N ILE A 73 7.55 5.43 -2.81
CA ILE A 73 7.19 5.55 -1.40
C ILE A 73 5.98 6.46 -1.28
N VAL A 74 4.86 5.89 -0.84
CA VAL A 74 3.56 6.56 -0.62
C VAL A 74 3.20 6.57 0.87
N GLY A 75 3.65 5.55 1.61
CA GLY A 75 3.45 5.46 3.05
C GLY A 75 4.22 6.54 3.81
N PHE A 76 3.64 7.00 4.91
CA PHE A 76 4.27 7.99 5.78
C PHE A 76 4.88 7.34 6.99
N HIS A 77 6.13 7.71 7.26
CA HIS A 77 6.72 7.43 8.54
C HIS A 77 6.30 8.46 9.59
N GLY A 78 6.19 8.05 10.85
CA GLY A 78 5.94 8.96 11.97
C GLY A 78 7.17 9.76 12.42
N LEU A 79 8.35 9.46 11.86
CA LEU A 79 9.61 10.17 12.13
C LEU A 79 10.03 10.99 10.90
N PRO A 80 10.82 12.06 11.08
CA PRO A 80 11.23 12.93 9.97
C PRO A 80 12.22 12.28 8.99
N ALA A 81 12.86 11.16 9.37
CA ALA A 81 13.83 10.46 8.55
C ALA A 81 13.87 8.97 8.89
N VAL A 82 14.32 8.17 7.91
CA VAL A 82 14.56 6.72 8.01
C VAL A 82 15.83 6.38 7.22
N ASN A 83 16.49 5.27 7.55
CA ASN A 83 17.60 4.79 6.74
C ASN A 83 17.07 4.12 5.46
N ILE A 84 17.77 4.33 4.36
CA ILE A 84 17.44 3.74 3.05
C ILE A 84 18.71 3.12 2.50
N PRO A 85 18.66 1.90 1.93
CA PRO A 85 19.83 1.23 1.34
C PRO A 85 20.27 1.89 0.02
N ILE A 86 20.70 3.15 0.07
CA ILE A 86 20.97 3.97 -1.11
C ILE A 86 22.09 3.41 -1.98
N THR A 87 23.13 2.83 -1.38
CA THR A 87 24.23 2.19 -2.14
C THR A 87 23.73 1.05 -3.01
N GLU A 88 22.78 0.25 -2.53
CA GLU A 88 22.18 -0.83 -3.32
C GLU A 88 21.32 -0.30 -4.46
N ALA A 89 20.62 0.83 -4.23
CA ALA A 89 19.86 1.51 -5.28
C ALA A 89 20.80 2.05 -6.36
N VAL A 90 21.93 2.67 -5.99
CA VAL A 90 22.91 3.19 -6.96
C VAL A 90 23.50 2.06 -7.81
N ILE A 91 23.96 0.96 -7.19
CA ILE A 91 24.59 -0.15 -7.92
C ILE A 91 23.64 -0.79 -8.94
N ARG A 92 22.34 -0.80 -8.64
CA ARG A 92 21.31 -1.43 -9.47
C ARG A 92 20.46 -0.42 -10.25
N GLU A 93 20.85 0.85 -10.24
CA GLU A 93 20.15 1.94 -10.93
C GLU A 93 18.64 1.97 -10.59
N ILE A 94 18.30 1.85 -9.31
CA ILE A 94 16.91 1.91 -8.83
C ILE A 94 16.50 3.36 -8.58
N ASP A 95 15.42 3.77 -9.24
CA ASP A 95 14.76 5.04 -8.94
C ASP A 95 14.00 4.93 -7.62
N ILE A 96 14.25 5.85 -6.70
CA ILE A 96 13.46 6.01 -5.47
C ILE A 96 12.62 7.28 -5.60
N ARG A 97 11.29 7.13 -5.64
CA ARG A 97 10.37 8.24 -5.88
C ARG A 97 9.43 8.40 -4.70
N GLY A 98 9.35 9.60 -4.13
CA GLY A 98 8.27 9.96 -3.21
C GLY A 98 7.03 10.37 -3.99
N ASN A 99 5.85 9.96 -3.53
CA ASN A 99 4.58 10.45 -4.06
C ASN A 99 3.68 10.92 -2.90
N HIS A 100 3.08 12.09 -3.08
CA HIS A 100 2.21 12.69 -2.10
C HIS A 100 0.99 13.31 -2.79
N HIS A 101 -0.19 12.89 -2.35
CA HIS A 101 -1.47 13.31 -2.93
C HIS A 101 -1.54 13.03 -4.44
N TYR A 102 -2.11 13.99 -5.17
CA TYR A 102 -2.49 13.91 -6.56
C TYR A 102 -2.67 15.34 -7.06
N ASN A 103 -2.54 15.50 -8.38
CA ASN A 103 -2.86 16.74 -9.07
C ASN A 103 -4.26 16.65 -9.71
N ASN A 104 -4.69 17.72 -10.38
CA ASN A 104 -6.02 17.76 -11.02
C ASN A 104 -6.17 16.71 -12.14
N TYR A 105 -5.12 16.41 -12.89
CA TYR A 105 -5.16 15.40 -13.94
C TYR A 105 -5.40 14.02 -13.34
N ASP A 106 -4.69 13.66 -12.28
CA ASP A 106 -4.86 12.38 -11.58
C ASP A 106 -6.30 12.22 -11.05
N TYR A 107 -6.90 13.31 -10.55
CA TYR A 107 -8.28 13.32 -10.06
C TYR A 107 -9.29 13.06 -11.20
N HIS A 108 -9.10 13.70 -12.34
CA HIS A 108 -9.95 13.49 -13.52
C HIS A 108 -9.85 12.04 -14.01
N GLU A 109 -8.65 11.49 -14.07
CA GLU A 109 -8.42 10.11 -14.49
C GLU A 109 -9.05 9.10 -13.52
N ALA A 110 -8.87 9.30 -12.21
CA ALA A 110 -9.49 8.46 -11.19
C ALA A 110 -11.03 8.51 -11.24
N LEU A 111 -11.59 9.71 -11.45
CA LEU A 111 -13.04 9.88 -11.61
C LEU A 111 -13.56 9.15 -12.85
N GLU A 112 -12.84 9.23 -13.97
CA GLU A 112 -13.18 8.52 -15.20
C GLU A 112 -13.18 7.01 -14.96
N MET A 113 -12.11 6.46 -14.36
CA MET A 113 -12.02 5.03 -14.03
C MET A 113 -13.18 4.53 -13.15
N VAL A 114 -13.64 5.36 -12.21
CA VAL A 114 -14.81 5.03 -11.37
C VAL A 114 -16.11 5.16 -12.16
N ALA A 115 -16.26 6.20 -12.97
CA ALA A 115 -17.47 6.45 -13.76
C ALA A 115 -17.71 5.39 -14.85
N THR A 116 -16.65 4.87 -15.46
CA THR A 116 -16.71 3.79 -16.46
C THR A 116 -16.83 2.40 -15.83
N GLY A 117 -16.68 2.29 -14.51
CA GLY A 117 -16.65 1.00 -13.81
C GLY A 117 -15.35 0.21 -14.04
N THR A 118 -14.30 0.83 -14.57
CA THR A 118 -12.95 0.23 -14.66
C THR A 118 -12.43 -0.13 -13.27
N ILE A 119 -12.74 0.70 -12.26
CA ILE A 119 -12.42 0.42 -10.85
C ILE A 119 -13.69 0.55 -10.02
N ASP A 120 -14.09 -0.52 -9.34
CA ASP A 120 -15.11 -0.47 -8.28
C ASP A 120 -14.46 -0.22 -6.92
N VAL A 121 -14.62 0.99 -6.40
CA VAL A 121 -14.08 1.39 -5.09
C VAL A 121 -15.02 1.10 -3.93
N LYS A 122 -16.30 0.76 -4.20
CA LYS A 122 -17.30 0.53 -3.14
C LYS A 122 -16.89 -0.54 -2.14
N PRO A 123 -16.27 -1.67 -2.54
CA PRO A 123 -15.84 -2.70 -1.60
C PRO A 123 -14.82 -2.23 -0.56
N LEU A 124 -14.13 -1.11 -0.79
CA LEU A 124 -13.18 -0.54 0.19
C LEU A 124 -13.89 0.12 1.37
N ILE A 125 -15.14 0.58 1.21
CA ILE A 125 -15.92 1.22 2.26
C ILE A 125 -16.49 0.12 3.15
N THR A 126 -15.93 -0.05 4.33
CA THR A 126 -16.33 -1.12 5.25
C THR A 126 -17.30 -0.64 6.32
N HIS A 127 -17.31 0.65 6.63
CA HIS A 127 -18.17 1.22 7.66
C HIS A 127 -18.84 2.51 7.19
N HIS A 128 -20.08 2.69 7.61
CA HIS A 128 -20.90 3.85 7.31
C HIS A 128 -21.45 4.44 8.60
N TYR A 129 -21.33 5.76 8.74
CA TYR A 129 -21.84 6.50 9.88
C TYR A 129 -22.58 7.74 9.39
N LYS A 130 -23.53 8.21 10.20
CA LYS A 130 -24.14 9.53 10.01
C LYS A 130 -23.23 10.62 10.58
N ILE A 131 -23.47 11.88 10.18
CA ILE A 131 -22.68 13.02 10.63
C ILE A 131 -22.72 13.23 12.16
N ASP A 132 -23.82 12.89 12.83
CA ASP A 132 -23.97 12.95 14.29
C ASP A 132 -23.16 11.86 15.02
N GLU A 133 -22.65 10.87 14.29
CA GLU A 133 -21.81 9.78 14.81
C GLU A 133 -20.31 9.96 14.52
N VAL A 134 -19.89 11.17 14.15
CA VAL A 134 -18.51 11.49 13.76
C VAL A 134 -17.47 10.93 14.75
N GLN A 135 -17.68 11.06 16.06
CA GLN A 135 -16.74 10.55 17.05
C GLN A 135 -16.57 9.02 16.98
N LYS A 136 -17.67 8.28 16.76
CA LYS A 136 -17.61 6.82 16.60
C LYS A 136 -16.87 6.46 15.31
N ALA A 137 -17.16 7.16 14.21
CA ALA A 137 -16.51 6.94 12.93
C ALA A 137 -14.98 7.10 13.02
N PHE A 138 -14.51 8.16 13.67
CA PHE A 138 -13.08 8.39 13.90
C PHE A 138 -12.46 7.35 14.85
N ASN A 139 -13.19 6.91 15.88
CA ASN A 139 -12.72 5.85 16.77
C ASN A 139 -12.51 4.54 15.98
N THR A 140 -13.51 4.10 15.22
CA THR A 140 -13.43 2.89 14.37
C THR A 140 -12.28 2.98 13.35
N ALA A 141 -12.09 4.15 12.71
CA ALA A 141 -10.99 4.35 11.78
C ALA A 141 -9.60 4.25 12.46
N THR A 142 -9.49 4.74 13.70
CA THR A 142 -8.22 4.77 14.45
C THR A 142 -7.89 3.41 15.06
N THR A 143 -8.86 2.76 15.71
CA THR A 143 -8.68 1.45 16.35
C THR A 143 -8.65 0.31 15.35
N ARG A 144 -9.15 0.55 14.12
CA ARG A 144 -9.36 -0.47 13.08
C ARG A 144 -10.29 -1.59 13.55
N GLU A 145 -11.27 -1.22 14.38
CA GLU A 145 -12.33 -2.13 14.83
C GLU A 145 -12.99 -2.82 13.64
N ASP A 146 -13.32 -4.10 13.81
CA ASP A 146 -13.95 -4.95 12.80
C ASP A 146 -13.27 -4.91 11.42
N ASN A 147 -11.93 -4.86 11.41
CA ASN A 147 -11.10 -4.78 10.21
C ASN A 147 -11.42 -3.57 9.31
N ALA A 148 -11.69 -2.41 9.91
CA ALA A 148 -11.96 -1.19 9.15
C ALA A 148 -10.87 -0.89 8.10
N ILE A 149 -11.29 -0.55 6.87
CA ILE A 149 -10.44 -0.18 5.73
C ILE A 149 -10.71 1.29 5.39
N LYS A 150 -11.93 1.60 4.95
CA LYS A 150 -12.41 2.97 4.72
C LYS A 150 -13.72 3.16 5.49
N VAL A 151 -13.74 4.19 6.33
CA VAL A 151 -14.93 4.65 7.05
C VAL A 151 -15.51 5.84 6.30
N LEU A 152 -16.80 5.79 5.97
CA LEU A 152 -17.53 6.85 5.27
C LEU A 152 -18.53 7.51 6.22
N ILE A 153 -18.55 8.84 6.22
CA ILE A 153 -19.52 9.65 6.97
C ILE A 153 -20.46 10.30 5.96
N HIS A 154 -21.76 10.07 6.12
CA HIS A 154 -22.81 10.65 5.31
C HIS A 154 -23.29 11.98 5.92
N THR A 155 -23.53 12.98 5.07
CA THR A 155 -23.88 14.36 5.49
C THR A 155 -25.29 14.79 5.09
N ASP A 156 -26.05 13.89 4.47
CA ASP A 156 -27.44 14.09 4.04
C ASP A 156 -28.47 13.73 5.12
#